data_AF-A0A6H9WMW6-F1
#
_entry.id   AF-A0A6H9WMW6-F1
#
_cell.length_a   1.000
_cell.length_b   1.000
_cell.length_c   1.000
_cell.angle_alpha   90.00
_cell.angle_beta   90.00
_cell.angle_gamma   90.00
#
_symmetry.space_group_name_H-M   'P 1'
#
loop_
_entity.id
_entity.type
_entity.pdbx_description
1 polymer ?
#
loop_
_entity_poly.entity_id
_entity_poly.type
_entity_poly.pdbx_seq_one_letter_code
_entity_poly.pdbx_strand_id
1 'polypeptide(L)'
;MKFRAVASVALAAALAGGLAGCNLISPLATTIEYAASDGVHVTVGDLELRNIMILVDAEGDTTPTAGSFVGTIVNHADDAGSVTITTESATAQLPLDASQPLTHIGYGDGPQVLIEGVQLEPGSTIDVTFTGPGGTTETKKVPVLDGTLAEYSTLLPQAPEPTPTLPAPTATPGAEGNATGTFEGDAQGDAQGDGLQP
;
A
#
# COMPACT_ATOMS: atom_id res chain seq x y z
N MET A 1 51.93 -38.98 42.43
CA MET A 1 51.03 -37.82 42.59
C MET A 1 50.66 -37.13 41.27
N LYS A 2 51.54 -37.05 40.25
CA LYS A 2 51.28 -36.29 39.00
C LYS A 2 50.18 -36.88 38.07
N PHE A 3 50.05 -38.20 37.97
CA PHE A 3 49.02 -38.84 37.13
C PHE A 3 47.57 -38.54 37.55
N ARG A 4 47.33 -38.38 38.86
CA ARG A 4 46.00 -38.04 39.38
C ARG A 4 45.59 -36.62 38.98
N ALA A 5 46.53 -35.68 39.02
CA ALA A 5 46.29 -34.29 38.61
C ALA A 5 46.00 -34.18 37.10
N VAL A 6 46.74 -34.91 36.27
CA VAL A 6 46.51 -34.93 34.81
C VAL A 6 45.14 -35.54 34.49
N ALA A 7 44.76 -36.64 35.14
CA ALA A 7 43.46 -37.27 34.94
C ALA A 7 42.28 -36.35 35.35
N SER A 8 42.41 -35.62 36.46
CA SER A 8 41.37 -34.68 36.90
C SER A 8 41.23 -33.48 35.95
N VAL A 9 42.33 -32.95 35.42
CA VAL A 9 42.29 -31.82 34.46
C VAL A 9 41.68 -32.27 33.14
N ALA A 10 42.06 -33.45 32.64
CA ALA A 10 41.50 -34.01 31.41
C ALA A 10 39.98 -34.25 31.53
N LEU A 11 39.53 -34.80 32.66
CA LEU A 11 38.10 -35.00 32.91
C LEU A 11 37.33 -33.68 33.02
N ALA A 12 37.88 -32.69 33.73
CA ALA A 12 37.27 -31.36 33.84
C ALA A 12 37.14 -30.68 32.46
N ALA A 13 38.17 -30.77 31.62
CA ALA A 13 38.14 -30.25 30.26
C ALA A 13 37.11 -30.98 29.38
N ALA A 14 37.03 -32.31 29.47
CA ALA A 14 36.05 -33.10 28.74
C ALA A 14 34.60 -32.77 29.17
N LEU A 15 34.35 -32.60 30.46
CA LEU A 15 33.04 -32.21 30.99
C LEU A 15 32.68 -30.78 30.59
N ALA A 16 33.61 -29.83 30.69
CA ALA A 16 33.37 -28.45 30.26
C ALA A 16 33.08 -28.36 28.76
N GLY A 17 33.85 -29.06 27.91
CA GLY A 17 33.62 -29.11 26.47
C GLY A 17 32.32 -29.83 26.10
N GLY A 18 32.02 -30.96 26.75
CA GLY A 18 30.79 -31.73 26.50
C GLY A 18 29.52 -30.99 26.91
N LEU A 19 29.52 -30.32 28.07
CA LEU A 19 28.37 -29.56 28.57
C LEU A 19 28.20 -28.20 27.87
N ALA A 20 29.29 -27.57 27.42
CA ALA A 20 29.21 -26.33 26.62
C ALA A 20 28.84 -26.60 25.15
N GLY A 21 29.10 -27.81 24.64
CA GLY A 21 28.85 -28.19 23.25
C GLY A 21 27.38 -28.14 22.82
N CYS A 22 26.43 -28.20 23.77
CA CYS A 22 24.99 -28.10 23.48
C CYS A 22 24.65 -26.77 22.77
N ASN A 23 25.25 -25.66 23.22
CA ASN A 23 25.01 -24.33 22.65
C ASN A 23 25.62 -24.14 21.25
N LEU A 24 26.53 -25.01 20.82
CA LEU A 24 27.16 -24.92 19.50
C LEU A 24 26.32 -25.61 18.41
N ILE A 25 25.48 -26.57 18.79
CA ILE A 25 24.68 -27.39 17.86
C ILE A 25 23.21 -26.99 17.87
N SER A 26 22.73 -26.38 18.96
CA SER A 26 21.37 -25.85 19.01
C SER A 26 21.21 -24.63 18.09
N PRO A 27 20.15 -24.60 17.24
CA PRO A 27 19.79 -23.39 16.50
C PRO A 27 19.61 -22.21 17.45
N LEU A 28 20.16 -21.05 17.08
CA LEU A 28 19.93 -19.82 17.84
C LEU A 28 18.47 -19.43 17.67
N ALA A 29 17.69 -19.40 18.76
CA ALA A 29 16.29 -19.04 18.69
C ALA A 29 16.05 -17.63 18.09
N THR A 30 17.03 -16.73 18.20
CA THR A 30 16.98 -15.37 17.64
C THR A 30 17.14 -15.33 16.12
N THR A 31 17.55 -16.42 15.46
CA THR A 31 17.65 -16.49 13.99
C THR A 31 16.43 -17.17 13.36
N ILE A 32 15.42 -17.52 14.17
CA ILE A 32 14.16 -18.06 13.67
C ILE A 32 13.33 -16.87 13.21
N GLU A 33 13.19 -16.72 11.90
CA GLU A 33 12.35 -15.67 11.32
C GLU A 33 10.86 -15.96 11.57
N TYR A 34 10.15 -14.98 12.10
CA TYR A 34 8.70 -15.02 12.29
C TYR A 34 8.11 -13.63 12.10
N ALA A 35 6.82 -13.56 11.82
CA ALA A 35 6.11 -12.29 11.84
C ALA A 35 5.87 -11.91 13.31
N ALA A 36 6.66 -10.97 13.82
CA ALA A 36 6.61 -10.53 15.21
C ALA A 36 5.47 -9.55 15.53
N SER A 37 4.66 -9.24 14.53
CA SER A 37 3.54 -8.31 14.58
C SER A 37 2.24 -9.05 14.23
N ASP A 38 1.12 -8.35 14.26
CA ASP A 38 -0.22 -8.93 14.04
C ASP A 38 -0.46 -9.36 12.59
N GLY A 39 0.34 -8.84 11.65
CA GLY A 39 0.34 -9.22 10.25
C GLY A 39 1.28 -10.38 9.91
N VAL A 40 1.33 -10.73 8.62
CA VAL A 40 2.21 -11.78 8.08
C VAL A 40 3.33 -11.22 7.22
N HIS A 41 4.41 -11.99 7.07
CA HIS A 41 5.50 -11.70 6.14
C HIS A 41 5.38 -12.57 4.89
N VAL A 42 5.66 -11.97 3.74
CA VAL A 42 5.72 -12.65 2.43
C VAL A 42 6.97 -12.17 1.70
N THR A 43 7.65 -13.07 1.00
CA THR A 43 8.78 -12.72 0.13
C THR A 43 8.44 -13.17 -1.27
N VAL A 44 8.49 -12.27 -2.25
CA VAL A 44 8.10 -12.52 -3.65
C VAL A 44 9.25 -12.05 -4.56
N GLY A 45 10.10 -12.99 -4.99
CA GLY A 45 11.35 -12.62 -5.65
C GLY A 45 12.20 -11.72 -4.75
N ASP A 46 12.58 -10.55 -5.26
CA ASP A 46 13.37 -9.54 -4.53
C ASP A 46 12.52 -8.58 -3.67
N LEU A 47 11.22 -8.85 -3.53
CA LEU A 47 10.32 -8.05 -2.72
C LEU A 47 10.07 -8.70 -1.37
N GLU A 48 10.15 -7.91 -0.32
CA GLU A 48 9.86 -8.31 1.04
C GLU A 48 8.64 -7.54 1.55
N LEU A 49 7.51 -8.22 1.61
CA LEU A 49 6.28 -7.70 2.18
C LEU A 49 6.26 -8.00 3.69
N ARG A 50 6.07 -6.97 4.50
CA ARG A 50 6.22 -7.00 5.95
C ARG A 50 4.98 -6.47 6.64
N ASN A 51 4.62 -7.10 7.76
CA ASN A 51 3.45 -6.81 8.57
C ASN A 51 2.15 -6.65 7.75
N ILE A 52 1.89 -7.61 6.85
CA ILE A 52 0.72 -7.57 5.99
C ILE A 52 -0.54 -8.02 6.75
N MET A 53 -1.56 -7.16 6.77
CA MET A 53 -2.87 -7.45 7.38
C MET A 53 -3.98 -6.70 6.64
N ILE A 54 -5.23 -7.09 6.91
CA ILE A 54 -6.42 -6.37 6.44
C ILE A 54 -7.19 -5.88 7.66
N LEU A 55 -7.47 -4.59 7.71
CA LEU A 55 -8.26 -3.97 8.77
C LEU A 55 -9.68 -3.71 8.28
N VAL A 56 -10.67 -4.11 9.05
CA VAL A 56 -12.08 -3.91 8.73
C VAL A 56 -12.78 -3.08 9.78
N ASP A 57 -13.76 -2.31 9.34
CA ASP A 57 -14.70 -1.69 10.24
C ASP A 57 -15.80 -2.69 10.59
N ALA A 58 -15.69 -3.31 11.76
CA ALA A 58 -16.61 -4.32 12.27
C ALA A 58 -17.55 -3.71 13.31
N GLU A 59 -18.46 -2.85 12.86
CA GLU A 59 -19.56 -2.36 13.69
C GLU A 59 -20.78 -3.30 13.59
N GLY A 60 -21.26 -3.77 14.75
CA GLY A 60 -22.45 -4.62 14.84
C GLY A 60 -22.24 -6.09 14.44
N ASP A 61 -23.34 -6.82 14.22
CA ASP A 61 -23.32 -8.28 13.96
C ASP A 61 -23.14 -8.63 12.46
N THR A 62 -22.75 -7.67 11.61
CA THR A 62 -22.59 -7.89 10.17
C THR A 62 -21.13 -8.11 9.80
N THR A 63 -20.84 -9.13 8.99
CA THR A 63 -19.51 -9.35 8.43
C THR A 63 -19.16 -8.24 7.44
N PRO A 64 -18.06 -7.48 7.64
CA PRO A 64 -17.63 -6.45 6.72
C PRO A 64 -17.29 -7.01 5.34
N THR A 65 -17.56 -6.22 4.29
CA THR A 65 -17.24 -6.57 2.89
C THR A 65 -16.17 -5.69 2.27
N ALA A 66 -15.65 -4.73 3.04
CA ALA A 66 -14.57 -3.83 2.66
C ALA A 66 -13.50 -3.84 3.75
N GLY A 67 -12.23 -3.86 3.34
CA GLY A 67 -11.07 -3.89 4.21
C GLY A 67 -9.95 -2.98 3.71
N SER A 68 -9.21 -2.38 4.62
CA SER A 68 -8.02 -1.57 4.36
C SER A 68 -6.81 -2.48 4.45
N PHE A 69 -6.08 -2.61 3.35
CA PHE A 69 -4.85 -3.38 3.32
C PHE A 69 -3.72 -2.55 3.94
N VAL A 70 -3.05 -3.12 4.94
CA VAL A 70 -2.00 -2.44 5.70
C VAL A 70 -0.72 -3.27 5.67
N GLY A 71 0.41 -2.59 5.48
CA GLY A 71 1.72 -3.21 5.55
C GLY A 71 2.80 -2.43 4.81
N THR A 72 3.97 -3.03 4.70
CA THR A 72 5.14 -2.40 4.07
C THR A 72 5.69 -3.31 2.99
N ILE A 73 6.12 -2.73 1.88
CA ILE A 73 6.92 -3.43 0.87
C ILE A 73 8.34 -2.88 0.94
N VAL A 74 9.30 -3.80 1.07
CA VAL A 74 10.72 -3.50 0.89
C VAL A 74 11.12 -4.02 -0.49
N ASN A 75 11.56 -3.12 -1.37
CA ASN A 75 12.05 -3.44 -2.70
C ASN A 75 13.59 -3.56 -2.66
N HIS A 76 14.11 -4.78 -2.82
CA HIS A 76 15.56 -5.00 -2.94
C HIS A 76 16.07 -4.97 -4.39
N ALA A 77 15.17 -4.81 -5.38
CA ALA A 77 15.56 -4.63 -6.76
C ALA A 77 15.89 -3.15 -7.06
N ASP A 78 16.78 -2.93 -8.02
CA ASP A 78 17.16 -1.60 -8.50
C ASP A 78 16.17 -1.03 -9.54
N ASP A 79 15.08 -1.74 -9.83
CA ASP A 79 14.09 -1.41 -10.84
C ASP A 79 12.76 -0.97 -10.24
N ALA A 80 12.10 -0.03 -10.92
CA ALA A 80 10.73 0.37 -10.62
C ALA A 80 9.74 -0.66 -11.17
N GLY A 81 8.54 -0.69 -10.60
CA GLY A 81 7.55 -1.67 -11.04
C GLY A 81 6.24 -1.53 -10.31
N SER A 82 5.55 -2.65 -10.14
CA SER A 82 4.35 -2.70 -9.31
C SER A 82 4.16 -4.08 -8.70
N VAL A 83 3.48 -4.11 -7.57
CA VAL A 83 2.95 -5.33 -6.96
C VAL A 83 1.46 -5.39 -7.21
N THR A 84 0.99 -6.52 -7.73
CA THR A 84 -0.45 -6.82 -7.77
C THR A 84 -0.81 -7.62 -6.53
N ILE A 85 -1.84 -7.16 -5.82
CA ILE A 85 -2.46 -7.84 -4.69
C ILE A 85 -3.82 -8.35 -5.19
N THR A 86 -4.01 -9.65 -5.19
CA THR A 86 -5.23 -10.29 -5.69
C THR A 86 -5.87 -11.12 -4.59
N THR A 87 -7.17 -10.90 -4.38
CA THR A 87 -8.04 -11.74 -3.55
C THR A 87 -9.03 -12.48 -4.44
N GLU A 88 -9.97 -13.23 -3.86
CA GLU A 88 -11.01 -13.92 -4.63
C GLU A 88 -11.88 -12.96 -5.47
N SER A 89 -12.08 -11.73 -5.00
CA SER A 89 -13.04 -10.80 -5.63
C SER A 89 -12.47 -9.42 -5.94
N ALA A 90 -11.25 -9.11 -5.49
CA ALA A 90 -10.61 -7.82 -5.71
C ALA A 90 -9.19 -7.97 -6.26
N THR A 91 -8.74 -6.93 -6.95
CA THR A 91 -7.35 -6.78 -7.37
C THR A 91 -6.93 -5.33 -7.18
N ALA A 92 -5.79 -5.13 -6.53
CA ALA A 92 -5.16 -3.83 -6.34
C ALA A 92 -3.75 -3.84 -6.92
N GLN A 93 -3.32 -2.72 -7.46
CA GLN A 93 -1.99 -2.53 -8.03
C GLN A 93 -1.29 -1.44 -7.24
N LEU A 94 -0.13 -1.75 -6.65
CA LEU A 94 0.67 -0.78 -5.92
C LEU A 94 1.96 -0.47 -6.69
N PRO A 95 2.27 0.80 -6.99
CA PRO A 95 3.52 1.15 -7.62
C PRO A 95 4.71 0.94 -6.68
N LEU A 96 5.83 0.50 -7.24
CA LEU A 96 7.12 0.43 -6.58
C LEU A 96 8.05 1.48 -7.19
N ASP A 97 8.74 2.22 -6.34
CA ASP A 97 9.77 3.16 -6.75
C ASP A 97 11.14 2.45 -6.71
N ALA A 98 11.98 2.69 -7.72
CA ALA A 98 13.37 2.22 -7.73
C ALA A 98 14.25 2.98 -6.74
N SER A 99 13.91 4.24 -6.47
CA SER A 99 14.68 5.17 -5.63
C SER A 99 14.29 5.13 -4.15
N GLN A 100 13.12 4.56 -3.84
CA GLN A 100 12.64 4.36 -2.48
C GLN A 100 12.48 2.86 -2.22
N PRO A 101 13.38 2.24 -1.43
CA PRO A 101 13.28 0.81 -1.16
C PRO A 101 12.13 0.47 -0.21
N LEU A 102 11.41 1.46 0.35
CA LEU A 102 10.33 1.26 1.32
C LEU A 102 9.05 1.94 0.82
N THR A 103 7.99 1.15 0.65
CA THR A 103 6.64 1.64 0.35
C THR A 103 5.71 1.25 1.48
N HIS A 104 5.14 2.25 2.16
CA HIS A 104 4.09 2.05 3.17
C HIS A 104 2.72 1.94 2.51
N ILE A 105 1.83 1.12 3.07
CA ILE A 105 0.46 0.91 2.57
C ILE A 105 -0.51 1.08 3.73
N GLY A 106 -1.51 1.94 3.55
CA GLY A 106 -2.60 2.12 4.49
C GLY A 106 -2.22 2.75 5.84
N TYR A 107 -1.00 3.26 6.00
CA TYR A 107 -0.56 4.00 7.20
C TYR A 107 0.49 5.07 6.85
N GLY A 108 0.64 6.04 7.76
CA GLY A 108 1.56 7.18 7.55
C GLY A 108 1.19 7.95 6.29
N ASP A 109 2.18 8.21 5.43
CA ASP A 109 1.97 8.83 4.12
C ASP A 109 1.66 7.80 3.00
N GLY A 110 1.54 6.51 3.35
CA GLY A 110 1.23 5.44 2.41
C GLY A 110 -0.22 5.48 1.93
N PRO A 111 -0.50 5.23 0.64
CA PRO A 111 -1.86 5.27 0.13
C PRO A 111 -2.72 4.17 0.76
N GLN A 112 -3.99 4.47 1.00
CA GLN A 112 -4.96 3.45 1.40
C GLN A 112 -5.29 2.56 0.21
N VAL A 113 -5.24 1.24 0.44
CA VAL A 113 -5.63 0.22 -0.53
C VAL A 113 -6.85 -0.51 0.00
N LEU A 114 -7.97 -0.37 -0.70
CA LEU A 114 -9.23 -1.01 -0.31
C LEU A 114 -9.40 -2.35 -1.02
N ILE A 115 -9.78 -3.37 -0.25
CA ILE A 115 -10.20 -4.68 -0.72
C ILE A 115 -11.71 -4.76 -0.52
N GLU A 116 -12.46 -4.84 -1.63
CA GLU A 116 -13.91 -4.83 -1.61
C GLU A 116 -14.50 -6.14 -2.17
N GLY A 117 -15.73 -6.45 -1.79
CA GLY A 117 -16.47 -7.59 -2.36
C GLY A 117 -16.07 -8.96 -1.80
N VAL A 118 -15.26 -8.99 -0.75
CA VAL A 118 -14.87 -10.22 -0.02
C VAL A 118 -15.47 -10.15 1.38
N GLN A 119 -16.00 -11.26 1.89
CA GLN A 119 -16.44 -11.33 3.30
C GLN A 119 -15.20 -11.41 4.20
N LEU A 120 -15.03 -10.42 5.08
CA LEU A 120 -13.84 -10.26 5.91
C LEU A 120 -14.25 -10.37 7.38
N GLU A 121 -14.30 -11.59 7.91
CA GLU A 121 -14.61 -11.83 9.33
C GLU A 121 -13.39 -11.50 10.22
N PRO A 122 -13.50 -10.60 11.21
CA PRO A 122 -12.41 -10.33 12.15
C PRO A 122 -11.92 -11.60 12.86
N GLY A 123 -10.60 -11.75 12.99
CA GLY A 123 -9.95 -12.93 13.55
C GLY A 123 -9.79 -14.10 12.56
N SER A 124 -10.35 -13.98 11.36
CA SER A 124 -10.14 -14.96 10.29
C SER A 124 -8.87 -14.65 9.47
N THR A 125 -8.58 -15.52 8.48
CA THR A 125 -7.55 -15.27 7.47
C THR A 125 -8.12 -15.52 6.09
N ILE A 126 -7.74 -14.69 5.11
CA ILE A 126 -8.08 -14.91 3.69
C ILE A 126 -6.83 -15.21 2.87
N ASP A 127 -6.99 -15.94 1.77
CA ASP A 127 -5.90 -16.18 0.83
C ASP A 127 -5.72 -14.94 -0.06
N VAL A 128 -4.51 -14.37 -0.02
CA VAL A 128 -4.11 -13.22 -0.84
C VAL A 128 -2.90 -13.62 -1.67
N THR A 129 -2.97 -13.35 -2.97
CA THR A 129 -1.88 -13.61 -3.91
C THR A 129 -1.16 -12.31 -4.24
N PHE A 130 0.15 -12.34 -4.08
CA PHE A 130 1.06 -11.23 -4.35
C PHE A 130 1.83 -11.56 -5.62
N THR A 131 1.74 -10.69 -6.62
CA THR A 131 2.49 -10.81 -7.87
C THR A 131 3.47 -9.67 -7.98
N GLY A 132 4.77 -9.98 -7.98
CA GLY A 132 5.83 -9.01 -8.14
C GLY A 132 6.13 -8.68 -9.62
N PRO A 133 7.00 -7.69 -9.87
CA PRO A 133 7.56 -7.43 -11.20
C PRO A 133 8.16 -8.72 -11.79
N GLY A 134 7.89 -8.98 -13.07
CA GLY A 134 8.36 -10.21 -13.74
C GLY A 134 7.44 -11.44 -13.56
N GLY A 135 6.35 -11.32 -12.81
CA GLY A 135 5.30 -12.33 -12.75
C GLY A 135 5.50 -13.42 -11.69
N THR A 136 6.48 -13.27 -10.79
CA THR A 136 6.63 -14.16 -9.63
C THR A 136 5.42 -13.97 -8.70
N THR A 137 4.80 -15.08 -8.30
CA THR A 137 3.59 -15.07 -7.47
C THR A 137 3.78 -15.85 -6.18
N GLU A 138 3.25 -15.33 -5.07
CA GLU A 138 3.14 -16.07 -3.81
C GLU A 138 1.77 -15.85 -3.18
N THR A 139 1.18 -16.92 -2.64
CA THR A 139 -0.12 -16.85 -1.94
C THR A 139 0.09 -17.04 -0.44
N LYS A 140 -0.51 -16.17 0.37
CA LYS A 140 -0.43 -16.22 1.83
C LYS A 140 -1.79 -16.04 2.46
N LYS A 141 -2.00 -16.70 3.60
CA LYS A 141 -3.11 -16.41 4.52
C LYS A 141 -2.84 -15.11 5.26
N VAL A 142 -3.57 -14.07 4.92
CA VAL A 142 -3.47 -12.73 5.52
C VAL A 142 -4.56 -12.59 6.59
N PRO A 143 -4.20 -12.17 7.82
CA PRO A 143 -5.16 -11.99 8.89
C PRO A 143 -6.06 -10.78 8.63
N VAL A 144 -7.32 -10.94 9.04
CA VAL A 144 -8.33 -9.88 9.08
C VAL A 144 -8.50 -9.45 10.53
N LEU A 145 -8.28 -8.19 10.83
CA LEU A 145 -8.43 -7.60 12.17
C LEU A 145 -9.43 -6.45 12.11
N ASP A 146 -9.94 -6.04 13.27
CA ASP A 146 -10.88 -4.93 13.39
C ASP A 146 -10.26 -3.73 14.12
N GLY A 147 -11.05 -2.66 14.24
CA GLY A 147 -10.68 -1.43 14.95
C GLY A 147 -10.87 -1.47 16.46
N THR A 148 -11.04 -2.65 17.09
CA THR A 148 -11.24 -2.72 18.55
C THR A 148 -10.03 -2.22 19.35
N LEU A 149 -8.84 -2.27 18.75
CA LEU A 149 -7.64 -1.64 19.26
C LEU A 149 -7.53 -0.19 18.78
N ALA A 150 -7.26 0.73 19.71
CA ALA A 150 -7.22 2.16 19.44
C ALA A 150 -6.19 2.53 18.36
N GLU A 151 -5.11 1.76 18.28
CA GLU A 151 -4.02 1.93 17.32
C GLU A 151 -4.46 1.72 15.86
N TYR A 152 -5.52 0.93 15.62
CA TYR A 152 -6.04 0.63 14.28
C TYR A 152 -7.17 1.54 13.83
N SER A 153 -7.77 2.31 14.76
CA SER A 153 -8.94 3.16 14.48
C SER A 153 -8.76 4.11 13.29
N THR A 154 -7.54 4.60 13.06
CA THR A 154 -7.23 5.52 11.95
C THR A 154 -6.91 4.83 10.62
N LEU A 155 -6.72 3.51 10.66
CA LEU A 155 -6.27 2.70 9.52
C LEU A 155 -7.42 1.90 8.89
N LEU A 156 -8.61 1.98 9.49
CA LEU A 156 -9.84 1.36 9.01
C LEU A 156 -10.19 1.83 7.59
N PRO A 157 -10.98 1.05 6.82
CA PRO A 157 -11.42 1.44 5.49
C PRO A 157 -12.12 2.79 5.55
N GLN A 158 -11.60 3.80 4.85
CA GLN A 158 -12.28 5.08 4.71
C GLN A 158 -12.94 5.11 3.35
N ALA A 159 -14.19 5.58 3.28
CA ALA A 159 -14.81 5.87 2.00
C ALA A 159 -13.95 6.92 1.27
N PRO A 160 -13.74 6.81 -0.06
CA PRO A 160 -13.01 7.82 -0.80
C PRO A 160 -13.64 9.19 -0.55
N GLU A 161 -12.84 10.17 -0.12
CA GLU A 161 -13.34 11.51 0.10
C GLU A 161 -14.01 12.02 -1.19
N PRO A 162 -15.23 12.59 -1.12
CA PRO A 162 -15.85 13.15 -2.30
C PRO A 162 -14.97 14.28 -2.82
N THR A 163 -14.43 14.12 -4.02
CA THR A 163 -13.73 15.21 -4.72
C THR A 163 -14.64 16.44 -4.69
N PRO A 164 -14.21 17.59 -4.13
CA PRO A 164 -15.02 18.79 -4.13
C PRO A 164 -15.35 19.12 -5.58
N THR A 165 -16.63 18.98 -5.94
CA THR A 165 -17.14 19.43 -7.23
C THR A 165 -17.04 20.94 -7.21
N LEU A 166 -16.04 21.48 -7.91
CA LEU A 166 -15.95 22.92 -8.14
C LEU A 166 -17.30 23.36 -8.75
N PRO A 167 -18.05 24.29 -8.13
CA PRO A 167 -19.32 24.72 -8.67
C PRO A 167 -19.13 25.19 -10.11
N ALA A 168 -19.99 24.69 -11.00
CA ALA A 168 -20.00 25.11 -12.39
C ALA A 168 -20.04 26.65 -12.45
N PRO A 169 -19.25 27.32 -13.30
CA PRO A 169 -19.32 28.76 -13.43
C PRO A 169 -20.76 29.13 -13.80
N THR A 170 -21.40 29.92 -12.93
CA THR A 170 -22.74 30.44 -13.19
C THR A 170 -22.65 31.29 -14.45
N ALA A 171 -23.25 30.82 -15.55
CA ALA A 171 -23.43 31.63 -16.73
C ALA A 171 -24.23 32.87 -16.33
N THR A 172 -23.61 34.04 -16.43
CA THR A 172 -24.30 35.33 -16.30
C THR A 172 -25.30 35.42 -17.45
N PRO A 173 -26.62 35.60 -17.21
CA PRO A 173 -27.57 35.83 -18.27
C PRO A 173 -27.20 37.12 -19.01
N GLY A 174 -26.78 36.98 -20.27
CA GLY A 174 -26.58 38.09 -21.19
C GLY A 174 -27.91 38.79 -21.41
N ALA A 175 -27.94 40.09 -21.15
CA ALA A 175 -29.10 40.94 -21.37
C ALA A 175 -29.54 40.90 -22.84
N GLU A 176 -30.82 40.57 -23.05
CA GLU A 176 -31.54 40.84 -24.29
C GLU A 176 -31.55 42.36 -24.56
N GLY A 177 -30.82 42.78 -25.59
CA GLY A 177 -30.92 44.11 -26.18
C GLY A 177 -31.74 44.06 -27.46
N ASN A 178 -33.06 44.24 -27.35
CA ASN A 178 -33.93 44.56 -28.47
C ASN A 178 -33.77 46.05 -28.82
N ALA A 179 -33.34 46.35 -30.05
CA ALA A 179 -33.51 47.67 -30.64
C ALA A 179 -33.72 47.53 -32.16
N THR A 180 -34.97 47.32 -32.55
CA THR A 180 -35.48 47.66 -33.88
C THR A 180 -35.62 49.18 -33.97
N GLY A 181 -34.89 49.81 -34.89
CA GLY A 181 -34.98 51.24 -35.18
C GLY A 181 -34.56 51.53 -36.61
N THR A 182 -35.55 51.57 -37.49
CA THR A 182 -35.47 52.01 -38.89
C THR A 182 -35.08 53.49 -38.99
N PHE A 183 -34.14 53.83 -39.88
CA PHE A 183 -34.11 55.12 -40.56
C PHE A 183 -33.53 54.93 -41.99
N GLU A 184 -34.40 55.06 -42.99
CA GLU A 184 -34.06 55.31 -44.40
C GLU A 184 -33.61 56.77 -44.58
N GLY A 185 -32.75 57.04 -45.56
CA GLY A 185 -32.64 58.38 -46.18
C GLY A 185 -31.26 58.83 -46.66
N ASP A 186 -30.96 58.50 -47.92
CA ASP A 186 -30.41 59.35 -49.01
C ASP A 186 -28.97 59.91 -49.04
N ALA A 187 -28.24 59.40 -50.04
CA ALA A 187 -27.62 60.09 -51.20
C ALA A 187 -26.29 60.89 -51.11
N GLN A 188 -25.40 60.53 -52.08
CA GLN A 188 -24.33 61.29 -52.77
C GLN A 188 -23.12 61.79 -51.93
N GLY A 189 -21.86 61.74 -52.37
CA GLY A 189 -21.18 61.43 -53.64
C GLY A 189 -19.69 61.85 -53.52
N ASP A 190 -18.86 61.41 -54.47
CA ASP A 190 -17.49 61.87 -54.82
C ASP A 190 -16.34 61.55 -53.83
N ALA A 191 -15.06 61.38 -54.19
CA ALA A 191 -14.30 60.95 -55.37
C ALA A 191 -12.80 61.01 -54.93
N GLN A 192 -11.90 60.23 -55.58
CA GLN A 192 -10.42 60.34 -55.58
C GLN A 192 -9.70 59.94 -54.26
N GLY A 193 -8.58 59.22 -54.23
CA GLY A 193 -7.62 58.74 -55.23
C GLY A 193 -6.24 58.65 -54.55
N ASP A 194 -5.39 57.72 -55.04
CA ASP A 194 -3.93 57.65 -54.81
C ASP A 194 -3.44 57.13 -53.42
N GLY A 195 -2.44 56.27 -53.26
CA GLY A 195 -1.46 55.69 -54.18
C GLY A 195 -0.53 54.70 -53.44
N LEU A 196 0.07 53.82 -54.25
CA LEU A 196 1.27 52.98 -54.15
C LEU A 196 1.95 52.56 -52.82
N GLN A 197 2.40 51.30 -52.90
CA GLN A 197 3.37 50.52 -52.11
C GLN A 197 4.73 51.20 -51.86
N PRO A 198 5.65 50.62 -51.05
CA PRO A 198 6.30 49.32 -51.28
C PRO A 198 5.90 48.20 -50.31
#